data_AF-A0A538LHF6-F1
#
_entry.id   AF-A0A538LHF6-F1
#
_cell.length_a   1.000
_cell.length_b   1.000
_cell.length_c   1.000
_cell.angle_alpha   90.00
_cell.angle_beta   90.00
_cell.angle_gamma   90.00
#
_symmetry.space_group_name_H-M   'P 1'
#
loop_
_entity.id
_entity.type
_entity.pdbx_description
1 polymer ?
#
loop_
_entity_poly.entity_id
_entity_poly.type
_entity_poly.pdbx_seq_one_letter_code
_entity_poly.pdbx_strand_id
1 'polypeptide(L)'
;MLSSLEIAQEAMLLPIGEVAAAAGLEGDEVDLYGRFKAKVSLSVLERLAGRPDARLVCVTAITPTKFGEGKTTTSVSLTQGLGAIGRRPVLCL
;
A
#
# COMPACT_ATOMS: atom_id res chain seq x y z
N MET A 1 -23.62 10.61 -0.80
CA MET A 1 -22.23 10.10 -0.79
C MET A 1 -22.09 9.21 -2.00
N LEU A 2 -21.00 9.34 -2.75
CA LEU A 2 -20.73 8.46 -3.89
C LEU A 2 -20.57 7.01 -3.42
N SER A 3 -20.91 6.06 -4.26
CA SER A 3 -20.59 4.65 -4.07
C SER A 3 -19.08 4.41 -4.15
N SER A 4 -18.60 3.30 -3.57
CA SER A 4 -17.16 2.95 -3.64
C SER A 4 -16.65 2.79 -5.07
N LEU A 5 -17.51 2.35 -6.00
CA LEU A 5 -17.14 2.20 -7.40
C LEU A 5 -16.99 3.56 -8.10
N GLU A 6 -17.91 4.49 -7.87
CA GLU A 6 -17.83 5.86 -8.42
C GLU A 6 -16.57 6.56 -7.92
N ILE A 7 -16.28 6.46 -6.61
CA ILE A 7 -15.04 7.02 -6.03
C ILE A 7 -13.79 6.41 -6.70
N ALA A 8 -13.80 5.10 -6.96
CA ALA A 8 -12.67 4.42 -7.60
C ALA A 8 -12.50 4.82 -9.08
N GLN A 9 -13.59 5.06 -9.81
CA GLN A 9 -13.57 5.47 -11.21
C GLN A 9 -13.13 6.92 -11.40
N GLU A 10 -13.46 7.80 -10.45
CA GLU A 10 -13.06 9.22 -10.47
C GLU A 10 -11.59 9.45 -10.03
N ALA A 11 -10.95 8.46 -9.41
CA ALA A 11 -9.60 8.60 -8.87
C ALA A 11 -8.54 8.78 -9.97
N MET A 12 -7.68 9.80 -9.81
CA MET A 12 -6.47 9.95 -10.61
C MET A 12 -5.36 9.03 -10.08
N LEU A 13 -5.14 7.92 -10.77
CA LEU A 13 -4.12 6.94 -10.40
C LEU A 13 -2.74 7.34 -10.91
N LEU A 14 -1.74 7.25 -10.03
CA LEU A 14 -0.34 7.28 -10.43
C LEU A 14 0.03 5.96 -11.13
N PRO A 15 0.85 5.99 -12.20
CA PRO A 15 1.45 4.79 -12.75
C PRO A 15 2.21 4.01 -11.66
N ILE A 16 2.10 2.68 -11.68
CA ILE A 16 2.67 1.84 -10.62
C ILE A 16 4.21 1.97 -10.52
N GLY A 17 4.88 2.28 -11.63
CA GLY A 17 6.32 2.53 -11.64
C GLY A 17 6.72 3.75 -10.80
N GLU A 18 5.90 4.80 -10.79
CA GLU A 18 6.14 5.98 -9.94
C GLU A 18 5.95 5.65 -8.46
N VAL A 19 4.93 4.84 -8.14
CA VAL A 19 4.69 4.35 -6.78
C VAL A 19 5.85 3.46 -6.30
N ALA A 20 6.35 2.56 -7.16
CA ALA A 20 7.48 1.69 -6.86
C ALA A 20 8.77 2.49 -6.61
N ALA A 21 9.06 3.48 -7.47
CA ALA A 21 10.20 4.37 -7.30
C ALA A 21 10.11 5.17 -5.98
N ALA A 22 8.93 5.69 -5.65
CA ALA A 22 8.71 6.40 -4.37
C ALA A 22 8.90 5.49 -3.14
N ALA A 23 8.63 4.18 -3.28
CA ALA A 23 8.89 3.17 -2.28
C ALA A 23 10.37 2.73 -2.20
N GLY A 24 11.22 3.16 -3.14
CA GLY A 24 12.65 2.83 -3.18
C GLY A 24 12.99 1.51 -3.88
N LEU A 25 12.08 1.01 -4.72
CA LEU A 25 12.33 -0.12 -5.62
C LEU A 25 13.11 0.36 -6.85
N GLU A 26 14.04 -0.48 -7.30
CA GLU A 26 14.84 -0.26 -8.51
C GLU A 26 14.10 -0.83 -9.74
N GLY A 27 14.44 -0.32 -10.93
CA GLY A 27 13.66 -0.60 -12.15
C GLY A 27 13.65 -2.08 -12.56
N ASP A 28 14.76 -2.78 -12.34
CA ASP A 28 14.94 -4.22 -12.60
C ASP A 28 14.30 -5.11 -11.52
N GLU A 29 13.79 -4.52 -10.44
CA GLU A 29 13.07 -5.23 -9.38
C GLU A 29 11.55 -5.22 -9.57
N VAL A 30 11.06 -4.57 -10.63
CA VAL A 30 9.63 -4.31 -10.84
C VAL A 30 9.16 -4.84 -12.20
N ASP A 31 8.39 -5.92 -12.17
CA ASP A 31 7.77 -6.50 -13.36
C ASP A 31 6.36 -5.92 -13.56
N LEU A 32 6.16 -5.09 -14.58
CA LEU A 32 4.88 -4.40 -14.83
C LEU A 32 3.79 -5.33 -15.38
N TYR A 33 2.57 -5.18 -14.87
CA TYR A 33 1.34 -5.85 -15.32
C TYR A 33 0.32 -4.78 -15.73
N GLY A 34 0.56 -4.18 -16.90
CA GLY A 34 -0.13 -2.98 -17.34
C GLY A 34 0.31 -1.74 -16.57
N ARG A 35 -0.52 -0.68 -16.57
CA ARG A 35 -0.12 0.64 -16.05
C ARG A 35 -0.11 0.77 -14.52
N PHE A 36 -0.96 0.00 -13.83
CA PHE A 36 -1.29 0.23 -12.41
C PHE A 36 -1.03 -0.98 -11.51
N LYS A 37 -0.35 -2.03 -12.00
CA LYS A 37 -0.01 -3.23 -11.22
C LYS A 37 1.39 -3.70 -11.59
N ALA A 38 2.11 -4.27 -10.64
CA ALA A 38 3.42 -4.87 -10.85
C ALA A 38 3.66 -6.02 -9.87
N LYS A 39 4.61 -6.90 -10.19
CA LYS A 39 5.24 -7.80 -9.22
C LYS A 39 6.60 -7.22 -8.81
N VAL A 40 7.02 -7.57 -7.60
CA VAL A 40 8.32 -7.17 -7.04
C VAL A 40 9.22 -8.40 -6.96
N SER A 41 10.44 -8.30 -7.48
CA SER A 41 11.44 -9.37 -7.41
C SER A 41 11.88 -9.61 -5.95
N LEU A 42 12.15 -10.88 -5.61
CA LEU A 42 12.68 -11.23 -4.29
C LEU A 42 14.15 -10.82 -4.09
N SER A 43 14.86 -10.45 -5.15
CA SER A 43 16.23 -9.89 -5.07
C SER A 43 16.31 -8.63 -4.19
N VAL A 44 15.20 -7.92 -4.03
CA VAL A 44 15.06 -6.77 -3.10
C VAL A 44 15.45 -7.15 -1.67
N LEU A 45 15.13 -8.37 -1.23
CA LEU A 45 15.43 -8.82 0.13
C LEU A 45 16.95 -8.94 0.37
N GLU A 46 17.69 -9.41 -0.63
CA GLU A 46 19.15 -9.52 -0.56
C GLU A 46 19.80 -8.13 -0.56
N ARG A 47 19.35 -7.23 -1.45
CA ARG A 47 19.84 -5.85 -1.53
C ARG A 47 19.60 -5.06 -0.25
N LEU A 48 18.47 -5.30 0.43
CA LEU A 48 18.08 -4.57 1.64
C LEU A 48 18.45 -5.29 2.95
N ALA A 49 19.13 -6.45 2.91
CA ALA A 49 19.41 -7.28 4.08
C ALA A 49 20.16 -6.57 5.23
N GLY A 50 20.94 -5.53 4.92
CA GLY A 50 21.66 -4.73 5.92
C GLY A 50 20.88 -3.55 6.50
N ARG A 51 19.64 -3.31 6.07
CA ARG A 51 18.82 -2.18 6.54
C ARG A 51 18.01 -2.57 7.78
N PRO A 52 17.81 -1.65 8.74
CA PRO A 52 16.93 -1.92 9.86
C PRO A 52 15.49 -2.09 9.40
N ASP A 53 14.77 -2.99 10.06
CA ASP A 53 13.34 -3.19 9.81
C ASP A 53 12.54 -1.92 10.09
N ALA A 54 11.48 -1.75 9.30
CA ALA A 54 10.47 -0.73 9.56
C ALA A 54 9.64 -1.08 10.82
N ARG A 55 8.93 -0.08 11.34
CA ARG A 55 7.94 -0.32 12.40
C ARG A 55 6.76 -1.10 11.82
N LEU A 56 6.45 -2.27 12.39
CA LEU A 56 5.28 -3.06 12.02
C LEU A 56 4.06 -2.65 12.85
N VAL A 57 2.99 -2.23 12.18
CA VAL A 57 1.70 -1.93 12.81
C VAL A 57 0.68 -2.96 12.36
N CYS A 58 0.22 -3.80 13.30
CA CYS A 58 -0.80 -4.81 13.04
C CYS A 58 -2.19 -4.24 13.35
N VAL A 59 -3.05 -4.14 12.33
CA VAL A 59 -4.44 -3.69 12.50
C VAL A 59 -5.34 -4.90 12.70
N THR A 60 -6.01 -4.95 13.85
CA THR A 60 -6.98 -6.00 14.20
C THR A 60 -8.36 -5.42 14.46
N ALA A 61 -9.35 -6.28 14.60
CA ALA A 61 -10.73 -5.93 14.94
C ALA A 61 -11.28 -6.94 15.96
N ILE A 62 -12.43 -6.61 16.55
CA ILE A 62 -13.22 -7.55 17.35
C ILE A 62 -13.78 -8.67 16.46
N THR A 63 -14.40 -9.68 17.07
CA THR A 63 -15.13 -10.73 16.34
C THR A 63 -16.14 -10.11 15.38
N PRO A 64 -16.20 -10.57 14.10
CA PRO A 64 -17.10 -10.00 13.10
C PRO A 64 -18.58 -10.02 13.51
N THR A 65 -19.28 -8.98 13.12
CA THR A 65 -20.71 -8.75 13.36
C THR A 65 -21.42 -8.46 12.04
N LYS A 66 -22.76 -8.45 12.06
CA LYS A 66 -23.57 -8.10 10.87
C LYS A 66 -23.39 -6.65 10.40
N PHE A 67 -22.89 -5.77 11.25
CA PHE A 67 -22.74 -4.35 10.93
C PHE A 67 -21.41 -4.03 10.24
N GLY A 68 -20.45 -4.97 10.29
CA GLY A 68 -19.10 -4.79 9.75
C GLY A 68 -18.21 -3.90 10.64
N GLU A 69 -16.92 -4.22 10.65
CA GLU A 69 -15.96 -3.60 11.58
C GLU A 69 -15.06 -2.57 10.90
N GLY A 70 -15.06 -2.51 9.57
CA GLY A 70 -14.25 -1.55 8.81
C GLY A 70 -12.74 -1.74 8.98
N LYS A 71 -12.27 -2.98 9.26
CA LYS A 71 -10.84 -3.28 9.48
C LYS A 71 -9.97 -2.79 8.31
N THR A 72 -10.29 -3.22 7.09
CA THR A 72 -9.51 -2.85 5.89
C THR A 72 -9.60 -1.36 5.59
N THR A 73 -10.77 -0.75 5.73
CA THR A 73 -10.96 0.70 5.58
C THR A 73 -10.07 1.47 6.56
N THR A 74 -10.03 1.03 7.82
CA THR A 74 -9.16 1.61 8.85
C THR A 74 -7.68 1.43 8.50
N SER A 75 -7.27 0.26 8.00
CA SER A 75 -5.88 0.03 7.55
C SER A 75 -5.46 0.98 6.42
N VAL A 76 -6.32 1.18 5.41
CA VAL A 76 -6.06 2.11 4.30
C VAL A 76 -5.99 3.55 4.81
N SER A 77 -6.96 3.99 5.61
CA SER A 77 -7.01 5.35 6.17
C SER A 77 -5.84 5.66 7.09
N LEU A 78 -5.39 4.69 7.90
CA LEU A 78 -4.22 4.85 8.76
C LEU A 78 -2.95 5.06 7.92
N THR A 79 -2.75 4.25 6.87
CA THR A 79 -1.62 4.42 5.95
C THR A 79 -1.65 5.78 5.26
N GLN A 80 -2.81 6.23 4.78
CA GLN A 80 -2.96 7.56 4.18
C GLN A 80 -2.68 8.68 5.19
N GLY A 81 -3.22 8.59 6.40
CA GLY A 81 -3.01 9.58 7.47
C GLY A 81 -1.55 9.67 7.91
N LEU A 82 -0.85 8.55 8.01
CA LEU A 82 0.60 8.51 8.27
C LEU A 82 1.39 9.21 7.15
N GLY A 83 1.00 9.00 5.89
CA GLY A 83 1.58 9.71 4.75
C GLY A 83 1.35 11.22 4.82
N ALA A 84 0.13 11.64 5.17
CA ALA A 84 -0.24 13.06 5.30
C ALA A 84 0.55 13.81 6.38
N ILE A 85 1.02 13.12 7.43
CA ILE A 85 1.89 13.69 8.48
C ILE A 85 3.39 13.52 8.20
N GLY A 86 3.76 13.19 6.96
CA GLY A 86 5.16 13.12 6.52
C GLY A 86 5.88 11.81 6.85
N ARG A 87 5.15 10.74 7.21
CA ARG A 87 5.75 9.40 7.29
C ARG A 87 5.77 8.73 5.91
N ARG A 88 6.55 7.65 5.77
CA ARG A 88 6.64 6.83 4.55
C ARG A 88 6.06 5.43 4.79
N PRO A 89 4.74 5.30 4.99
CA PRO A 89 4.11 4.01 5.26
C PRO A 89 3.88 3.22 3.97
N VAL A 90 3.83 1.90 4.10
CA VAL A 90 3.33 0.97 3.08
C VAL A 90 2.27 0.10 3.72
N LEU A 91 1.19 -0.18 3.00
CA LEU A 91 0.15 -1.09 3.44
C LEU A 91 0.32 -2.46 2.78
N CYS A 92 0.28 -3.52 3.58
CA CYS A 92 0.20 -4.90 3.10
C CYS A 92 -1.20 -5.44 3.41
N LEU A 93 -1.89 -5.98 2.38
CA LEU A 93 -3.23 -6.57 2.46
C LEU A 93 -3.26 -7.95 1.80
#